data_AF-A0A843EM91-F1
#
_entry.id   AF-A0A843EM91-F1
#
_cell.length_a   1.000
_cell.length_b   1.000
_cell.length_c   1.000
_cell.angle_alpha   90.00
_cell.angle_beta   90.00
_cell.angle_gamma   90.00
#
_symmetry.space_group_name_H-M   'P 1'
#
loop_
_entity.id
_entity.type
_entity.pdbx_description
1 polymer ?
#
loop_
_entity_poly.entity_id
_entity_poly.type
_entity_poly.pdbx_seq_one_letter_code
_entity_poly.pdbx_strand_id
1 'polypeptide(L)'
;SVHNLKVNNLGYKNPRMHLDEMLIALSIIARTDENAAKAFAMLPKLRGCDVHSSVILSPVDEGVYKKLGMSTSSEPEHQTKCLFHESF
;
A
#
# COMPACT_ATOMS: atom_id res chain seq x y z
N SER A 1 -10.42 6.35 -11.06
CA SER A 1 -9.28 5.94 -10.19
C SER A 1 -9.48 4.51 -9.73
N VAL A 2 -8.42 3.83 -9.27
CA VAL A 2 -8.50 2.43 -8.78
C VAL A 2 -9.51 2.29 -7.63
N HIS A 3 -9.55 3.28 -6.72
CA HIS A 3 -10.55 3.32 -5.64
C HIS A 3 -11.98 3.35 -6.17
N ASN A 4 -12.26 4.20 -7.15
CA ASN A 4 -13.60 4.33 -7.74
C ASN A 4 -14.07 3.00 -8.34
N LEU A 5 -13.15 2.27 -9.00
CA LEU A 5 -13.43 0.93 -9.52
C LEU A 5 -13.80 -0.04 -8.39
N LYS A 6 -13.02 -0.07 -7.29
CA LYS A 6 -13.31 -0.93 -6.13
C LYS A 6 -14.67 -0.65 -5.51
N VAL A 7 -14.99 0.62 -5.27
CA VAL A 7 -16.23 1.01 -4.58
C VAL A 7 -17.43 0.85 -5.50
N ASN A 8 -17.39 1.50 -6.67
CA ASN A 8 -18.59 1.72 -7.48
C ASN A 8 -18.83 0.63 -8.53
N ASN A 9 -17.78 -0.07 -8.98
CA ASN A 9 -17.93 -1.11 -10.01
C ASN A 9 -17.84 -2.52 -9.42
N LEU A 10 -16.98 -2.73 -8.41
CA LEU A 10 -16.74 -4.05 -7.84
C LEU A 10 -17.46 -4.29 -6.50
N GLY A 11 -18.08 -3.27 -5.91
CA GLY A 11 -18.88 -3.40 -4.69
C GLY A 11 -18.09 -3.80 -3.45
N TYR A 12 -16.80 -3.46 -3.38
CA TYR A 12 -15.95 -3.85 -2.25
C TYR A 12 -16.39 -3.13 -0.97
N LYS A 13 -16.75 -3.91 0.06
CA LYS A 13 -17.18 -3.39 1.37
C LYS A 13 -16.05 -2.68 2.15
N ASN A 14 -14.80 -3.11 1.95
CA ASN A 14 -13.62 -2.43 2.48
C ASN A 14 -12.75 -1.96 1.32
N PRO A 15 -12.93 -0.72 0.84
CA PRO A 15 -12.23 -0.22 -0.34
C PRO A 15 -10.85 0.33 -0.01
N ARG A 16 -10.18 -0.22 1.02
CA ARG A 16 -8.81 0.17 1.34
C ARG A 16 -7.93 -0.06 0.10
N MET A 17 -7.19 0.97 -0.25
CA MET A 17 -6.25 0.93 -1.35
C MET A 17 -4.95 0.32 -0.83
N HIS A 18 -4.49 -0.73 -1.51
CA HIS A 18 -3.20 -1.33 -1.18
C HIS A 18 -2.06 -0.51 -1.76
N LEU A 19 -0.86 -0.67 -1.19
CA LEU A 19 0.30 0.12 -1.59
C LEU A 19 0.70 -0.16 -3.06
N ASP A 20 0.54 -1.37 -3.55
CA ASP A 20 0.78 -1.74 -4.95
C ASP A 20 -0.14 -0.99 -5.92
N GLU A 21 -1.43 -0.91 -5.62
CA GLU A 21 -2.42 -0.17 -6.40
C GLU A 21 -2.13 1.32 -6.43
N MET A 22 -1.68 1.86 -5.29
CA MET A 22 -1.21 3.25 -5.22
C MET A 22 -0.01 3.48 -6.13
N LEU A 23 0.98 2.59 -6.12
CA LEU A 23 2.17 2.70 -6.97
C LEU A 23 1.84 2.52 -8.46
N ILE A 24 0.93 1.62 -8.81
CA ILE A 24 0.43 1.46 -10.18
C ILE A 24 -0.26 2.74 -10.64
N ALA A 25 -1.19 3.28 -9.84
CA ALA A 25 -1.87 4.54 -10.16
C ALA A 25 -0.87 5.69 -10.32
N LEU A 26 0.11 5.80 -9.40
CA LEU A 26 1.16 6.81 -9.46
C LEU A 26 1.98 6.70 -10.76
N SER A 27 2.37 5.49 -11.16
CA SER A 27 3.14 5.26 -12.39
C SER A 27 2.40 5.68 -13.67
N ILE A 28 1.07 5.54 -13.69
CA ILE A 28 0.24 5.96 -14.82
C ILE A 28 0.16 7.49 -14.86
N ILE A 29 -0.10 8.12 -13.71
CA ILE A 29 -0.27 9.57 -13.60
C ILE A 29 1.05 10.32 -13.84
N ALA A 30 2.19 9.73 -13.47
CA ALA A 30 3.53 10.28 -13.71
C ALA A 30 3.83 10.58 -15.19
N ARG A 31 3.06 10.04 -16.13
CA ARG A 31 3.19 10.33 -17.57
C ARG A 31 2.63 11.69 -17.97
N THR A 32 1.71 12.24 -17.18
CA THR A 32 0.94 13.45 -17.51
C THR A 32 1.01 14.54 -16.44
N ASP A 33 1.50 14.22 -15.23
CA ASP A 33 1.64 15.14 -14.12
C ASP A 33 3.09 15.21 -13.63
N GLU A 34 3.65 16.42 -13.58
CA GLU A 34 5.05 16.65 -13.21
C GLU A 34 5.32 16.35 -11.73
N ASN A 35 4.36 16.59 -10.83
CA ASN A 35 4.51 16.31 -9.41
C ASN A 35 4.51 14.80 -9.15
N ALA A 36 3.64 14.07 -9.84
CA ALA A 36 3.60 12.60 -9.80
C ALA A 36 4.89 12.00 -10.35
N ALA A 37 5.44 12.54 -11.43
CA ALA A 37 6.74 12.12 -11.98
C ALA A 37 7.88 12.34 -10.97
N LYS A 38 7.92 13.51 -10.32
CA LYS A 38 8.89 13.80 -9.25
C LYS A 38 8.75 12.84 -8.08
N ALA A 39 7.54 12.57 -7.61
CA ALA A 39 7.28 11.61 -6.53
C ALA A 39 7.73 10.19 -6.91
N PHE A 40 7.40 9.73 -8.13
CA PHE A 40 7.79 8.42 -8.63
C PHE A 40 9.31 8.28 -8.73
N ALA A 41 10.02 9.33 -9.17
CA ALA A 41 11.48 9.34 -9.23
C ALA A 41 12.17 9.26 -7.86
N MET A 42 11.45 9.52 -6.76
CA MET A 42 11.99 9.45 -5.40
C MET A 42 11.90 8.05 -4.79
N LEU A 43 11.16 7.11 -5.39
CA LEU A 43 11.00 5.74 -4.87
C LEU A 43 12.33 5.02 -4.57
N PRO A 44 13.39 5.11 -5.40
CA PRO A 44 14.66 4.46 -5.09
C PRO A 44 15.34 4.95 -3.81
N LYS A 45 15.03 6.18 -3.37
CA LYS A 45 15.59 6.76 -2.13
C LYS A 45 14.95 6.20 -0.87
N LEU A 46 13.85 5.46 -0.99
CA LEU A 46 13.22 4.78 0.13
C LEU A 46 14.00 3.52 0.56
N ARG A 47 14.91 3.04 -0.28
CA ARG A 47 15.72 1.86 0.05
C ARG A 47 16.58 2.13 1.29
N GLY A 48 16.50 1.23 2.26
CA GLY A 48 17.19 1.34 3.54
C GLY A 48 16.47 2.23 4.56
N CYS A 49 15.30 2.78 4.23
CA CYS A 49 14.46 3.47 5.21
C CYS A 49 13.69 2.47 6.07
N ASP A 50 13.43 2.88 7.31
CA ASP A 50 12.58 2.16 8.25
C ASP A 50 11.13 2.65 8.15
N VAL A 51 10.19 1.72 8.19
CA VAL A 51 8.74 1.94 8.26
C VAL A 51 8.26 1.41 9.59
N HIS A 52 7.56 2.25 10.35
CA HIS A 52 6.89 1.85 11.56
C HIS A 52 5.37 2.01 11.41
N SER A 53 4.62 0.99 11.79
CA SER A 53 3.16 1.02 11.80
C SER A 53 2.62 0.74 13.20
N SER A 54 1.58 1.48 13.59
CA SER A 54 0.86 1.24 14.85
C SER A 54 -0.02 -0.02 14.83
N VAL A 55 -0.08 -0.71 13.68
CA VAL A 55 -0.81 -1.97 13.53
C VAL A 55 0.02 -2.95 12.72
N ILE A 56 -0.32 -4.22 12.83
CA ILE A 56 0.21 -5.30 11.99
C ILE A 56 -0.15 -5.00 10.54
N LEU A 57 0.88 -4.82 9.71
CA LEU A 57 0.74 -4.56 8.28
C LEU A 57 0.10 -5.77 7.59
N SER A 58 -0.62 -5.50 6.49
CA SER A 58 -1.11 -6.58 5.65
C SER A 58 0.07 -7.27 4.95
N PRO A 59 0.01 -8.60 4.71
CA PRO A 59 1.09 -9.31 3.99
C PRO A 59 1.37 -8.73 2.59
N VAL A 60 0.34 -8.16 1.96
CA VAL A 60 0.46 -7.50 0.65
C VAL A 60 1.32 -6.25 0.75
N ASP A 61 1.01 -5.36 1.69
CA ASP A 61 1.74 -4.10 1.87
C ASP A 61 3.18 -4.37 2.34
N GLU A 62 3.39 -5.33 3.26
CA GLU A 62 4.73 -5.77 3.70
C GLU A 62 5.58 -6.26 2.53
N GLY A 63 4.99 -7.05 1.62
CA GLY A 63 5.66 -7.49 0.40
C GLY A 63 6.09 -6.33 -0.50
N VAL A 64 5.30 -5.26 -0.57
CA VAL A 64 5.66 -4.06 -1.35
C VAL A 64 6.78 -3.27 -0.67
N TYR A 65 6.71 -3.04 0.64
CA TYR A 65 7.80 -2.37 1.39
C TYR A 65 9.13 -3.11 1.23
N LYS A 66 9.11 -4.45 1.32
CA LYS A 66 10.31 -5.28 1.11
C LYS A 66 10.86 -5.15 -0.31
N LYS A 67 10.00 -5.09 -1.33
CA LYS A 67 10.41 -4.86 -2.73
C LYS A 67 11.01 -3.46 -2.94
N LEU A 68 10.54 -2.45 -2.21
CA LEU A 68 11.16 -1.12 -2.16
C LEU A 68 12.47 -1.09 -1.36
N GLY A 69 12.84 -2.21 -0.72
CA GLY A 69 14.04 -2.33 0.08
C GLY A 69 13.96 -1.60 1.41
N MET A 70 12.76 -1.46 1.97
CA MET A 70 12.50 -0.86 3.26
C MET A 70 12.45 -1.93 4.36
N SER A 71 12.82 -1.54 5.58
CA SER A 71 12.68 -2.37 6.78
C SER A 71 11.36 -2.03 7.47
N THR A 72 10.53 -3.02 7.77
CA THR A 72 9.22 -2.81 8.40
C THR A 72 9.22 -3.26 9.86
N SER A 73 8.59 -2.46 10.71
CA SER A 73 8.22 -2.81 12.09
C SER A 73 6.77 -2.45 12.35
N SER A 74 6.11 -3.23 13.21
CA SER A 74 4.72 -2.99 13.60
C SER A 74 4.53 -3.21 15.08
N GLU A 75 3.68 -2.42 15.70
CA GLU A 75 3.10 -2.77 17.00
C GLU A 75 2.22 -4.02 16.87
N PRO A 76 2.11 -4.86 17.92
CA PRO A 76 1.35 -6.12 17.88
C PRO A 76 -0.16 -5.90 17.98
N GLU A 77 -0.70 -4.89 17.30
CA GLU A 77 -2.13 -4.57 17.25
C GLU A 77 -2.74 -4.91 15.88
N HIS A 78 -3.85 -5.65 15.86
CA HIS A 78 -4.55 -5.92 14.61
C HIS A 78 -5.45 -4.75 14.21
N GLN A 79 -5.45 -4.43 12.90
CA GLN A 79 -6.19 -3.31 12.33
C GLN A 79 -7.73 -3.46 12.39
N THR A 80 -8.23 -4.64 12.73
CA THR A 80 -9.65 -4.95 12.93
C THR A 80 -9.81 -5.69 14.25
N LYS A 81 -10.84 -5.35 15.04
CA LYS A 81 -11.23 -6.09 16.25
C LYS A 81 -11.84 -7.48 15.98
N CYS A 82 -11.82 -7.97 14.74
CA CYS A 82 -12.38 -9.26 14.36
C CYS A 82 -11.27 -10.31 14.19
N LEU A 83 -11.15 -11.15 15.23
CA LEU A 83 -10.34 -12.36 15.30
C LEU A 83 -10.92 -13.48 14.42
N PHE A 84 -10.98 -13.31 13.11
CA PHE A 84 -11.32 -14.42 12.20
C PHE A 84 -10.20 -14.63 11.19
N HIS A 85 -9.29 -15.53 11.56
CA HIS A 85 -8.42 -16.24 10.65
C HIS A 85 -9.15 -17.55 10.34
N GLU A 86 -9.98 -17.59 9.29
CA GLU A 86 -10.39 -18.87 8.74
C GLU A 86 -9.19 -19.46 7.99
N SER A 87 -8.50 -20.35 8.69
CA SER A 87 -7.65 -21.36 8.08
C SER A 87 -8.51 -22.21 7.16
N PHE A 88 -8.22 -22.18 5.85
CA PHE A 88 -8.55 -23.28 4.93
C PHE A 88 -7.28 -24.05 4.62
#